data_AF-A0AAW9HJ98-F1
#
_entry.id   AF-A0AAW9HJ98-F1
#
_cell.length_a   1.000
_cell.length_b   1.000
_cell.length_c   1.000
_cell.angle_alpha   90.00
_cell.angle_beta   90.00
_cell.angle_gamma   90.00
#
_symmetry.space_group_name_H-M   'P 1'
#
loop_
_entity.id
_entity.type
_entity.pdbx_description
1 polymer ?
#
loop_
_entity_poly.entity_id
_entity_poly.type
_entity_poly.pdbx_seq_one_letter_code
_entity_poly.pdbx_strand_id
1 'polypeptide(L)'
;MPEPSSPTTPTIFGIPASLEALRSREARSRWFEPENPRVFVPRNFGIGWDINMGALAVRLGMIRPDDSLPDLEDYISPRTRHALSIAPALGGALAVGAAALVARRHRLLPSGFRANLRPRGIVPAARAVAPAALLGAAGTALAAWGNRERVDVPATALAAGLQATALLSLAAQDRYASHRQASASLLAGCTAVALPVVAAGVVVATTRGALRNLGRLLKRKHSENSAASAVAADAAHGTTTSPDTKETE
;
A
#
# COMPACT_ATOMS: atom_id res chain seq x y z
N MET A 1 38.69 2.05 -7.61
CA MET A 1 37.33 2.62 -7.64
C MET A 1 36.89 2.76 -6.19
N PRO A 2 36.83 3.97 -5.61
CA PRO A 2 36.26 4.14 -4.28
C PRO A 2 34.74 3.91 -4.36
N GLU A 3 34.19 3.17 -3.40
CA GLU A 3 32.73 2.97 -3.28
C GLU A 3 32.01 4.32 -3.19
N PRO A 4 30.81 4.46 -3.80
CA PRO A 4 30.01 5.66 -3.62
C PRO A 4 29.65 5.80 -2.14
N SER A 5 30.18 6.84 -1.50
CA SER A 5 29.89 7.20 -0.12
C SER A 5 28.39 7.27 0.10
N SER A 6 27.87 6.42 1.00
CA SER A 6 26.46 6.43 1.40
C SER A 6 26.05 7.85 1.81
N PRO A 7 24.88 8.36 1.40
CA PRO A 7 24.47 9.71 1.74
C PRO A 7 24.40 9.87 3.25
N THR A 8 25.26 10.72 3.83
CA THR A 8 25.29 11.02 5.26
C THR A 8 23.95 11.62 5.66
N THR A 9 23.12 10.83 6.35
CA THR A 9 21.84 11.29 6.87
C THR A 9 22.11 12.28 8.00
N PRO A 10 21.61 13.53 7.94
CA PRO A 10 21.84 14.49 9.01
C PRO A 10 21.26 13.97 10.33
N THR A 11 22.02 14.13 11.42
CA THR A 11 21.62 13.70 12.77
C THR A 11 21.49 14.90 13.69
N ILE A 12 20.46 14.89 14.53
CA ILE A 12 20.23 15.88 15.59
C ILE A 12 20.24 15.09 16.91
N PHE A 13 21.21 15.37 17.78
CA PHE A 13 21.43 14.61 19.03
C PHE A 13 21.57 13.08 18.81
N GLY A 14 22.19 12.66 17.71
CA GLY A 14 22.36 11.23 17.36
C GLY A 14 21.10 10.58 16.79
N ILE A 15 20.00 11.32 16.64
CA ILE A 15 18.77 10.84 16.02
C ILE A 15 18.73 11.29 14.55
N PRO A 16 18.47 10.38 13.60
CA PRO A 16 18.39 10.75 12.19
C PRO A 16 17.20 11.69 11.95
N ALA A 17 17.46 12.74 11.17
CA ALA A 17 16.49 13.74 10.75
C ALA A 17 16.49 13.84 9.23
N SER A 18 15.35 13.62 8.58
CA SER A 18 15.27 13.73 7.12
C SER A 18 13.94 14.33 6.64
N LEU A 19 13.97 15.01 5.49
CA LEU A 19 12.78 15.51 4.78
C LEU A 19 12.68 14.89 3.37
N GLU A 20 13.42 13.81 3.14
CA GLU A 20 13.65 13.26 1.82
C GLU A 20 12.37 12.66 1.21
N ALA A 21 11.46 12.13 2.05
CA ALA A 21 10.16 11.62 1.60
C ALA A 21 9.29 12.68 0.90
N LEU A 22 9.50 13.97 1.18
CA LEU A 22 8.80 15.05 0.48
C LEU A 22 9.39 15.35 -0.90
N ARG A 23 10.62 14.88 -1.17
CA ARG A 23 11.39 15.22 -2.38
C ARG A 23 11.47 14.06 -3.37
N SER A 24 11.63 12.82 -2.91
CA SER A 24 11.81 11.67 -3.79
C SER A 24 10.83 10.53 -3.51
N ARG A 25 10.48 9.81 -4.59
CA ARG A 25 9.59 8.65 -4.53
C ARG A 25 10.28 7.48 -3.84
N GLU A 26 11.57 7.32 -4.09
CA GLU A 26 12.45 6.32 -3.49
C GLU A 26 12.53 6.53 -1.97
N ALA A 27 12.59 7.79 -1.50
CA ALA A 27 12.50 8.05 -0.08
C ALA A 27 11.13 7.76 0.52
N ARG A 28 10.04 7.80 -0.26
CA ARG A 28 8.72 7.36 0.22
C ARG A 28 8.56 5.85 0.21
N SER A 29 9.39 5.08 -0.48
CA SER A 29 9.28 3.62 -0.49
C SER A 29 10.07 2.94 0.63
N ARG A 30 11.09 3.59 1.24
CA ARG A 30 11.95 2.88 2.24
C ARG A 30 11.26 2.44 3.54
N TRP A 31 10.04 2.90 3.83
CA TRP A 31 9.25 2.30 4.92
C TRP A 31 8.80 0.86 4.59
N PHE A 32 8.91 0.46 3.32
CA PHE A 32 8.65 -0.87 2.79
C PHE A 32 9.79 -1.32 1.86
N GLU A 33 10.85 -1.87 2.44
CA GLU A 33 12.02 -2.36 1.70
C GLU A 33 12.26 -3.83 2.07
N PRO A 34 11.74 -4.80 1.29
CA PRO A 34 11.81 -6.23 1.64
C PRO A 34 13.24 -6.78 1.62
N GLU A 35 14.11 -6.20 0.79
CA GLU A 35 15.52 -6.57 0.65
C GLU A 35 16.35 -6.21 1.89
N ASN A 36 15.93 -5.18 2.63
CA ASN A 36 16.63 -4.71 3.81
C ASN A 36 16.14 -5.47 5.05
N PRO A 37 16.97 -6.33 5.68
CA PRO A 37 16.53 -7.18 6.80
C PRO A 37 16.34 -6.42 8.13
N ARG A 38 16.73 -5.14 8.18
CA ARG A 38 16.63 -4.31 9.39
C ARG A 38 15.18 -3.88 9.60
N VAL A 39 14.65 -4.18 10.78
CA VAL A 39 13.28 -3.78 11.18
C VAL A 39 13.23 -2.30 11.54
N PHE A 40 14.26 -1.75 12.18
CA PHE A 40 14.35 -0.34 12.49
C PHE A 40 15.24 0.37 11.47
N VAL A 41 14.67 1.33 10.77
CA VAL A 41 15.37 2.14 9.76
C VAL A 41 15.25 3.62 10.13
N PRO A 42 16.24 4.46 9.78
CA PRO A 42 16.13 5.90 9.93
C PRO A 42 14.86 6.44 9.27
N ARG A 43 14.19 7.36 9.95
CA ARG A 43 12.90 7.87 9.50
C ARG A 43 13.03 8.78 8.28
N ASN A 44 12.16 8.58 7.28
CA ASN A 44 12.22 9.30 6.00
C ASN A 44 11.56 10.69 6.03
N PHE A 45 10.82 10.98 7.11
CA PHE A 45 10.19 12.27 7.35
C PHE A 45 10.19 12.64 8.84
N GLY A 46 11.01 13.61 9.23
CA GLY A 46 11.16 14.08 10.60
C GLY A 46 12.29 13.36 11.34
N ILE A 47 12.18 13.31 12.67
CA ILE A 47 13.22 12.82 13.58
C ILE A 47 12.81 11.44 14.12
N GLY A 48 13.70 10.45 14.04
CA GLY A 48 13.52 9.16 14.72
C GLY A 48 13.79 7.94 13.86
N TRP A 49 13.18 6.83 14.27
CA TRP A 49 13.22 5.54 13.60
C TRP A 49 11.84 5.19 13.07
N ASP A 50 11.79 4.66 11.85
CA ASP A 50 10.62 4.01 11.27
C ASP A 50 10.77 2.50 11.34
N ILE A 51 9.64 1.80 11.24
CA ILE A 51 9.59 0.35 11.11
C ILE A 51 9.57 0.01 9.63
N ASN A 52 10.54 -0.78 9.17
CA ASN A 52 10.52 -1.37 7.84
C ASN A 52 9.47 -2.47 7.79
N MET A 53 8.33 -2.15 7.17
CA MET A 53 7.20 -3.06 7.04
C MET A 53 7.48 -4.18 6.02
N GLY A 54 8.42 -3.96 5.09
CA GLY A 54 8.90 -4.99 4.16
C GLY A 54 9.64 -6.10 4.91
N ALA A 55 10.58 -5.74 5.78
CA ALA A 55 11.29 -6.70 6.63
C ALA A 55 10.34 -7.52 7.52
N LEU A 56 9.31 -6.89 8.07
CA LEU A 56 8.27 -7.60 8.84
C LEU A 56 7.45 -8.56 7.96
N ALA A 57 7.03 -8.13 6.78
CA ALA A 57 6.28 -8.97 5.85
C ALA A 57 7.10 -10.21 5.40
N VAL A 58 8.42 -10.05 5.21
CA VAL A 58 9.33 -11.16 4.94
C VAL A 58 9.41 -12.11 6.14
N ARG A 59 9.61 -11.57 7.36
CA ARG A 59 9.65 -12.39 8.60
C ARG A 59 8.34 -13.13 8.87
N LEU A 60 7.21 -12.57 8.44
CA LEU A 60 5.89 -13.20 8.53
C LEU A 60 5.58 -14.16 7.37
N GLY A 61 6.53 -14.39 6.45
CA GLY A 61 6.36 -15.29 5.30
C GLY A 61 5.34 -14.80 4.26
N MET A 62 5.03 -13.50 4.25
CA MET A 62 4.04 -12.94 3.32
C MET A 62 4.63 -12.68 1.93
N ILE A 63 5.89 -12.27 1.88
CA ILE A 63 6.67 -11.94 0.66
C ILE A 63 8.10 -12.46 0.81
N ARG A 64 8.83 -12.58 -0.30
CA ARG A 64 10.27 -12.89 -0.32
C ARG A 64 11.10 -11.60 -0.29
N PRO A 65 12.36 -11.64 0.19
CA PRO A 65 13.21 -10.45 0.21
C PRO A 65 13.44 -9.87 -1.20
N ASP A 66 13.46 -10.73 -2.21
CA ASP A 66 13.62 -10.41 -3.64
C ASP A 66 12.31 -9.98 -4.34
N ASP A 67 11.17 -9.92 -3.63
CA ASP A 67 9.90 -9.41 -4.18
C ASP A 67 9.83 -7.87 -4.06
N SER A 68 10.73 -7.15 -4.72
CA SER A 68 10.77 -5.69 -4.74
C SER A 68 9.59 -5.10 -5.53
N LEU A 69 8.94 -4.06 -4.98
CA LEU A 69 7.81 -3.42 -5.65
C LEU A 69 8.21 -2.65 -6.94
N PRO A 70 9.36 -1.94 -6.99
CA PRO A 70 9.80 -1.27 -8.21
C PRO A 70 9.95 -2.23 -9.40
N ASP A 71 10.47 -3.45 -9.18
CA ASP A 71 10.65 -4.44 -10.24
C ASP A 71 9.33 -5.05 -10.71
N LEU A 72 8.32 -5.07 -9.82
CA LEU A 72 7.01 -5.64 -10.07
C LEU A 72 5.98 -4.64 -10.60
N GLU A 73 6.33 -3.35 -10.62
CA GLU A 73 5.43 -2.25 -10.99
C GLU A 73 4.80 -2.46 -12.37
N ASP A 74 5.59 -2.91 -13.36
CA ASP A 74 5.14 -3.16 -14.73
C ASP A 74 4.19 -4.36 -14.86
N TYR A 75 4.21 -5.27 -13.88
CA TYR A 75 3.33 -6.44 -13.85
C TYR A 75 2.05 -6.21 -13.04
N ILE A 76 1.86 -5.03 -12.45
CA ILE A 76 0.59 -4.67 -11.79
C ILE A 76 -0.53 -4.64 -12.83
N SER A 77 -1.58 -5.42 -12.61
CA SER A 77 -2.70 -5.50 -13.55
C SER A 77 -3.39 -4.13 -13.74
N PRO A 78 -3.92 -3.81 -14.95
CA PRO A 78 -4.61 -2.55 -15.19
C PRO A 78 -5.79 -2.31 -14.23
N ARG A 79 -6.51 -3.37 -13.85
CA ARG A 79 -7.60 -3.31 -12.87
C ARG A 79 -7.10 -2.88 -11.49
N THR A 80 -5.96 -3.43 -11.06
CA THR A 80 -5.34 -3.05 -9.78
C THR A 80 -4.85 -1.61 -9.81
N ARG A 81 -4.21 -1.18 -10.90
CA ARG A 81 -3.78 0.23 -11.06
C ARG A 81 -4.97 1.19 -10.99
N HIS A 82 -6.06 0.87 -11.69
CA HIS A 82 -7.28 1.68 -11.65
C HIS A 82 -7.91 1.71 -10.25
N ALA A 83 -7.97 0.57 -9.56
CA ALA A 83 -8.45 0.52 -8.18
C ALA A 83 -7.60 1.40 -7.25
N LEU A 84 -6.27 1.33 -7.36
CA LEU A 84 -5.34 2.13 -6.59
C LEU A 84 -5.45 3.63 -6.90
N SER A 85 -5.78 4.02 -8.13
CA SER A 85 -5.95 5.43 -8.48
C SER A 85 -7.23 6.05 -7.90
N ILE A 86 -8.33 5.29 -7.85
CA ILE A 86 -9.62 5.80 -7.36
C ILE A 86 -9.83 5.61 -5.85
N ALA A 87 -9.23 4.57 -5.25
CA ALA A 87 -9.51 4.20 -3.87
C ALA A 87 -9.24 5.34 -2.86
N PRO A 88 -8.15 6.13 -2.96
CA PRO A 88 -7.92 7.23 -2.04
C PRO A 88 -8.93 8.37 -2.15
N ALA A 89 -9.52 8.60 -3.33
CA ALA A 89 -10.59 9.60 -3.46
C ALA A 89 -11.85 9.12 -2.74
N LEU A 90 -12.23 7.85 -2.94
CA LEU A 90 -13.38 7.24 -2.27
C LEU A 90 -13.17 7.16 -0.74
N GLY A 91 -12.01 6.70 -0.28
CA GLY A 91 -11.70 6.60 1.14
C GLY A 91 -11.69 7.95 1.85
N GLY A 92 -11.20 9.01 1.19
CA GLY A 92 -11.26 10.37 1.72
C GLY A 92 -12.69 10.92 1.78
N ALA A 93 -13.47 10.73 0.71
CA ALA A 93 -14.88 11.11 0.69
C ALA A 93 -15.68 10.39 1.79
N LEU A 94 -15.42 9.10 2.01
CA LEU A 94 -16.03 8.34 3.10
C LEU A 94 -15.62 8.87 4.47
N ALA A 95 -14.34 9.17 4.70
CA ALA A 95 -13.87 9.71 5.98
C ALA A 95 -14.50 11.09 6.29
N VAL A 96 -14.55 11.99 5.30
CA VAL A 96 -15.16 13.32 5.45
C VAL A 96 -16.68 13.20 5.63
N GLY A 97 -17.35 12.35 4.83
CA GLY A 97 -18.79 12.10 4.95
C GLY A 97 -19.17 11.48 6.30
N ALA A 98 -18.38 10.52 6.78
CA ALA A 98 -18.56 9.93 8.10
C ALA A 98 -18.35 10.97 9.22
N ALA A 99 -17.34 11.84 9.10
CA ALA A 99 -17.12 12.92 10.06
C ALA A 99 -18.33 13.87 10.13
N ALA A 100 -18.86 14.28 8.96
CA ALA A 100 -20.05 15.11 8.89
C ALA A 100 -21.28 14.42 9.50
N LEU A 101 -21.50 13.13 9.21
CA LEU A 101 -22.60 12.35 9.77
C LEU A 101 -22.50 12.25 11.30
N VAL A 102 -21.33 11.89 11.82
CA VAL A 102 -21.07 11.77 13.26
C VAL A 102 -21.24 13.11 13.97
N ALA A 103 -20.78 14.21 13.36
CA ALA A 103 -20.96 15.56 13.90
C ALA A 103 -22.41 16.06 13.89
N ARG A 104 -23.23 15.60 12.93
CA ARG A 104 -24.68 15.90 12.91
C ARG A 104 -25.46 15.06 13.92
N ARG A 105 -25.02 13.83 14.18
CA ARG A 105 -25.69 12.90 15.10
C ARG A 105 -25.50 13.26 16.57
N HIS A 106 -24.33 13.77 16.93
CA HIS A 106 -23.94 14.03 18.32
C HIS A 106 -23.54 15.48 18.51
N ARG A 107 -23.88 16.07 19.66
CA ARG A 107 -23.45 17.45 20.01
C ARG A 107 -22.05 17.49 20.62
N LEU A 108 -21.72 16.48 21.43
CA LEU A 108 -20.49 16.39 22.19
C LEU A 108 -19.84 15.03 21.93
N LEU A 109 -18.53 15.04 21.67
CA LEU A 109 -17.75 13.85 21.35
C LEU A 109 -16.40 13.89 22.06
N PRO A 110 -15.78 12.72 22.30
CA PRO A 110 -14.42 12.72 22.80
C PRO A 110 -13.46 13.28 21.75
N SER A 111 -12.59 14.21 22.15
CA SER A 111 -11.60 14.84 21.26
C SER A 111 -10.51 13.86 20.77
N GLY A 112 -10.51 12.64 21.29
CA GLY A 112 -9.55 11.59 21.01
C GLY A 112 -9.42 10.65 22.21
N PHE A 113 -8.59 9.63 22.06
CA PHE A 113 -8.31 8.64 23.08
C PHE A 113 -6.84 8.72 23.52
N ARG A 114 -6.60 8.46 24.79
CA ARG A 114 -5.27 8.37 25.38
C ARG A 114 -4.68 6.98 25.13
N ALA A 115 -3.38 6.81 25.42
CA ALA A 115 -2.71 5.51 25.32
C ALA A 115 -3.34 4.41 26.21
N ASN A 116 -3.97 4.81 27.32
CA ASN A 116 -4.76 3.91 28.18
C ASN A 116 -6.21 3.67 27.67
N LEU A 117 -6.50 4.00 26.41
CA LEU A 117 -7.78 3.82 25.73
C LEU A 117 -8.97 4.56 26.37
N ARG A 118 -8.69 5.55 27.23
CA ARG A 118 -9.70 6.43 27.82
C ARG A 118 -9.84 7.72 26.99
N PRO A 119 -11.05 8.32 26.94
CA PRO A 119 -11.25 9.59 26.24
C PRO A 119 -10.40 10.71 26.85
N ARG A 120 -9.79 11.56 26.01
CA ARG A 120 -8.87 12.62 26.45
C ARG A 120 -9.59 13.87 26.98
N GLY A 121 -10.82 14.11 26.53
CA GLY A 121 -11.75 15.18 26.94
C GLY A 121 -12.99 15.18 26.04
N ILE A 122 -14.09 15.81 26.47
CA ILE A 122 -15.34 15.91 25.69
C ILE A 122 -15.46 17.34 25.14
N VAL A 123 -15.65 17.47 23.83
CA VAL A 123 -15.68 18.75 23.12
C VAL A 123 -16.84 18.78 22.11
N PRO A 124 -17.23 19.96 21.58
CA PRO A 124 -18.22 20.06 20.50
C PRO A 124 -17.85 19.17 19.32
N ALA A 125 -18.85 18.48 18.76
CA ALA A 125 -18.63 17.41 17.79
C ALA A 125 -17.85 17.85 16.55
N ALA A 126 -18.12 19.05 16.02
CA ALA A 126 -17.38 19.63 14.90
C ALA A 126 -15.86 19.70 15.18
N ARG A 127 -15.46 20.07 16.40
CA ARG A 127 -14.06 20.15 16.81
C ARG A 127 -13.46 18.75 17.04
N ALA A 128 -14.26 17.81 17.53
CA ALA A 128 -13.82 16.44 17.79
C ALA A 128 -13.54 15.64 16.50
N VAL A 129 -14.35 15.82 15.46
CA VAL A 129 -14.21 15.07 14.20
C VAL A 129 -13.22 15.70 13.22
N ALA A 130 -12.91 17.00 13.39
CA ALA A 130 -12.03 17.74 12.48
C ALA A 130 -10.68 17.06 12.23
N PRO A 131 -9.96 16.52 13.23
CA PRO A 131 -8.70 15.80 12.98
C PRO A 131 -8.88 14.57 12.08
N ALA A 132 -9.95 13.80 12.25
CA ALA A 132 -10.23 12.64 11.41
C ALA A 132 -10.61 13.05 9.97
N ALA A 133 -11.43 14.09 9.82
CA ALA A 133 -11.75 14.64 8.50
C ALA A 133 -10.50 15.14 7.76
N LEU A 134 -9.61 15.86 8.47
CA LEU A 134 -8.33 16.33 7.95
C LEU A 134 -7.41 15.18 7.57
N LEU A 135 -7.33 14.11 8.38
CA LEU A 135 -6.56 12.91 8.04
C LEU A 135 -7.08 12.22 6.77
N GLY A 136 -8.41 12.12 6.63
CA GLY A 136 -9.04 11.58 5.42
C GLY A 136 -8.70 12.40 4.16
N ALA A 137 -8.83 13.72 4.26
CA ALA A 137 -8.49 14.65 3.17
C ALA A 137 -6.98 14.65 2.86
N ALA A 138 -6.13 14.62 3.88
CA ALA A 138 -4.68 14.53 3.73
C ALA A 138 -4.26 13.24 3.01
N GLY A 139 -4.90 12.10 3.32
CA GLY A 139 -4.69 10.85 2.58
C GLY A 139 -5.02 11.00 1.09
N THR A 140 -6.15 11.62 0.75
CA THR A 140 -6.51 11.88 -0.65
C THR A 140 -5.51 12.82 -1.34
N ALA A 141 -5.09 13.89 -0.67
CA ALA A 141 -4.11 14.82 -1.20
C ALA A 141 -2.74 14.17 -1.42
N LEU A 142 -2.29 13.33 -0.47
CA LEU A 142 -1.05 12.57 -0.59
C LEU A 142 -1.08 11.64 -1.80
N ALA A 143 -2.17 10.88 -1.98
CA ALA A 143 -2.31 10.01 -3.13
C ALA A 143 -2.43 10.79 -4.44
N ALA A 144 -3.19 11.89 -4.48
CA ALA A 144 -3.30 12.72 -5.69
C ALA A 144 -1.96 13.35 -6.09
N TRP A 145 -1.13 13.72 -5.11
CA TRP A 145 0.22 14.22 -5.35
C TRP A 145 1.16 13.11 -5.83
N GLY A 146 1.14 11.94 -5.21
CA GLY A 146 1.93 10.79 -5.62
C GLY A 146 1.54 10.25 -7.00
N ASN A 147 0.24 10.26 -7.32
CA ASN A 147 -0.32 9.66 -8.54
C ASN A 147 -0.26 10.58 -9.79
N ARG A 148 0.50 11.67 -9.77
CA ARG A 148 0.52 12.68 -10.86
C ARG A 148 1.00 12.12 -12.20
N GLU A 149 2.07 11.33 -12.18
CA GLU A 149 2.67 10.76 -13.40
C GLU A 149 2.28 9.29 -13.57
N ARG A 150 2.32 8.54 -12.47
CA ARG A 150 1.99 7.12 -12.39
C ARG A 150 1.44 6.81 -11.01
N VAL A 151 0.71 5.70 -10.87
CA VAL A 151 0.19 5.26 -9.58
C VAL A 151 1.35 4.97 -8.62
N ASP A 152 1.48 5.77 -7.56
CA ASP A 152 2.49 5.61 -6.52
C ASP A 152 1.93 4.70 -5.43
N VAL A 153 2.23 3.40 -5.52
CA VAL A 153 1.69 2.38 -4.60
C VAL A 153 2.01 2.68 -3.13
N PRO A 154 3.25 3.08 -2.73
CA PRO A 154 3.53 3.50 -1.37
C PRO A 154 2.69 4.68 -0.89
N ALA A 155 2.51 5.72 -1.72
CA ALA A 155 1.69 6.88 -1.36
C ALA A 155 0.19 6.50 -1.22
N THR A 156 -0.30 5.64 -2.11
CA THR A 156 -1.67 5.11 -2.07
C THR A 156 -1.90 4.24 -0.82
N ALA A 157 -0.91 3.43 -0.44
CA ALA A 157 -0.96 2.60 0.77
C ALA A 157 -0.98 3.46 2.04
N LEU A 158 -0.12 4.49 2.13
CA LEU A 158 -0.14 5.45 3.23
C LEU A 158 -1.47 6.21 3.30
N ALA A 159 -2.01 6.63 2.15
CA ALA A 159 -3.32 7.27 2.07
C ALA A 159 -4.44 6.37 2.62
N ALA A 160 -4.46 5.09 2.22
CA ALA A 160 -5.41 4.11 2.74
C ALA A 160 -5.26 3.92 4.27
N GLY A 161 -4.02 3.89 4.77
CA GLY A 161 -3.73 3.82 6.20
C GLY A 161 -4.25 5.03 6.99
N LEU A 162 -4.04 6.25 6.47
CA LEU A 162 -4.56 7.48 7.06
C LEU A 162 -6.10 7.50 7.09
N GLN A 163 -6.73 7.07 6.00
CA GLN A 163 -8.19 7.03 5.86
C GLN A 163 -8.82 5.97 6.77
N ALA A 164 -8.19 4.79 6.90
CA ALA A 164 -8.62 3.77 7.85
C ALA A 164 -8.50 4.26 9.30
N THR A 165 -7.41 4.95 9.62
CA THR A 165 -7.20 5.58 10.94
C THR A 165 -8.29 6.62 11.24
N ALA A 166 -8.62 7.46 10.26
CA ALA A 166 -9.70 8.44 10.38
C ALA A 166 -11.05 7.77 10.66
N LEU A 167 -11.42 6.75 9.88
CA LEU A 167 -12.68 6.02 10.02
C LEU A 167 -12.80 5.29 11.36
N LEU A 168 -11.72 4.63 11.81
CA LEU A 168 -11.71 3.94 13.11
C LEU A 168 -11.80 4.93 14.27
N SER A 169 -11.14 6.09 14.17
CA SER A 169 -11.27 7.17 15.16
C SER A 169 -12.71 7.67 15.26
N LEU A 170 -13.35 7.95 14.11
CA LEU A 170 -14.76 8.38 14.05
C LEU A 170 -15.71 7.32 14.60
N ALA A 171 -15.47 6.05 14.27
CA ALA A 171 -16.25 4.94 14.80
C ALA A 171 -16.08 4.80 16.31
N ALA A 172 -14.87 4.97 16.85
CA ALA A 172 -14.63 4.98 18.29
C ALA A 172 -15.38 6.13 18.99
N GLN A 173 -15.37 7.33 18.40
CA GLN A 173 -16.11 8.50 18.90
C GLN A 173 -17.62 8.25 18.90
N ASP A 174 -18.20 7.75 17.80
CA ASP A 174 -19.63 7.43 17.68
C ASP A 174 -20.08 6.35 18.67
N ARG A 175 -19.26 5.30 18.86
CA ARG A 175 -19.53 4.23 19.83
C ARG A 175 -19.46 4.73 21.27
N TYR A 176 -18.53 5.62 21.57
CA TYR A 176 -18.44 6.24 22.90
C TYR A 176 -19.71 7.06 23.20
N ALA A 177 -20.13 7.90 22.26
CA ALA A 177 -21.32 8.73 22.39
C ALA A 177 -22.62 7.89 22.47
N SER A 178 -22.63 6.71 21.86
CA SER A 178 -23.74 5.75 21.94
C SER A 178 -23.69 4.85 23.19
N HIS A 179 -22.94 5.25 24.24
CA HIS A 179 -22.77 4.50 25.50
C HIS A 179 -22.19 3.07 25.36
N ARG A 180 -21.47 2.77 24.26
CA ARG A 180 -20.81 1.47 24.01
C ARG A 180 -19.31 1.56 24.31
N GLN A 181 -18.96 1.76 25.58
CA GLN A 181 -17.59 2.08 26.01
C GLN A 181 -16.55 0.99 25.64
N ALA A 182 -16.85 -0.29 25.85
CA ALA A 182 -15.92 -1.37 25.51
C ALA A 182 -15.59 -1.40 24.00
N SER A 183 -16.61 -1.23 23.16
CA SER A 183 -16.44 -1.14 21.70
C SER A 183 -15.65 0.11 21.30
N ALA A 184 -15.87 1.24 21.99
CA ALA A 184 -15.14 2.46 21.72
C ALA A 184 -13.64 2.33 22.04
N SER A 185 -13.30 1.75 23.19
CA SER A 185 -11.90 1.52 23.59
C SER A 185 -11.18 0.53 22.67
N LEU A 186 -11.85 -0.53 22.22
CA LEU A 186 -11.29 -1.46 21.23
C LEU A 186 -10.99 -0.76 19.91
N LEU A 187 -11.95 0.01 19.37
CA LEU A 187 -11.76 0.75 18.12
C LEU A 187 -10.66 1.81 18.26
N ALA A 188 -10.58 2.49 19.41
CA ALA A 188 -9.51 3.43 19.70
C ALA A 188 -8.13 2.75 19.73
N GLY A 189 -8.04 1.53 20.24
CA GLY A 189 -6.83 0.71 20.18
C GLY A 189 -6.46 0.36 18.73
N CYS A 190 -7.44 -0.06 17.92
CA CYS A 190 -7.24 -0.35 16.50
C CYS A 190 -6.74 0.87 15.72
N THR A 191 -7.22 2.07 16.03
CA THR A 191 -6.77 3.33 15.40
C THR A 191 -5.25 3.51 15.50
N ALA A 192 -4.62 3.12 16.61
CA ALA A 192 -3.18 3.30 16.82
C ALA A 192 -2.30 2.47 15.87
N VAL A 193 -2.82 1.32 15.40
CA VAL A 193 -2.09 0.40 14.52
C VAL A 193 -2.62 0.40 13.09
N ALA A 194 -3.74 1.07 12.83
CA ALA A 194 -4.43 1.04 11.54
C ALA A 194 -3.56 1.53 10.38
N LEU A 195 -2.87 2.66 10.55
CA LEU A 195 -2.01 3.21 9.51
C LEU A 195 -0.93 2.22 9.05
N PRO A 196 -0.03 1.73 9.93
CA PRO A 196 1.02 0.81 9.50
C PRO A 196 0.44 -0.51 8.98
N VAL A 197 -0.58 -1.08 9.64
CA VAL A 197 -1.15 -2.37 9.23
C VAL A 197 -1.82 -2.29 7.86
N VAL A 198 -2.64 -1.26 7.62
CA VAL A 198 -3.34 -1.10 6.33
C VAL A 198 -2.35 -0.75 5.23
N ALA A 199 -1.40 0.15 5.48
CA ALA A 199 -0.40 0.50 4.48
C ALA A 199 0.43 -0.72 4.07
N ALA A 200 0.96 -1.47 5.03
CA ALA A 200 1.70 -2.70 4.76
C ALA A 200 0.83 -3.74 4.03
N GLY A 201 -0.42 -3.92 4.46
CA GLY A 201 -1.37 -4.83 3.83
C GLY A 201 -1.64 -4.48 2.36
N VAL A 202 -1.80 -3.19 2.03
CA VAL A 202 -1.97 -2.74 0.64
C VAL A 202 -0.75 -3.08 -0.19
N VAL A 203 0.46 -2.76 0.27
CA VAL A 203 1.68 -3.04 -0.50
C VAL A 203 1.94 -4.54 -0.67
N VAL A 204 1.71 -5.34 0.38
CA VAL A 204 1.81 -6.81 0.28
C VAL A 204 0.78 -7.37 -0.69
N ALA A 205 -0.46 -6.87 -0.67
CA ALA A 205 -1.51 -7.31 -1.57
C ALA A 205 -1.21 -6.95 -3.03
N THR A 206 -0.67 -5.75 -3.29
CA THR A 206 -0.27 -5.34 -4.64
C THR A 206 0.90 -6.16 -5.16
N THR A 207 1.90 -6.42 -4.31
CA THR A 207 3.08 -7.24 -4.65
C THR A 207 2.66 -8.66 -5.02
N ARG A 208 1.86 -9.31 -4.18
CA ARG A 208 1.29 -10.64 -4.47
C ARG A 208 0.40 -10.65 -5.71
N GLY A 209 -0.35 -9.58 -5.94
CA GLY A 209 -1.17 -9.41 -7.14
C GLY A 209 -0.33 -9.34 -8.42
N ALA A 210 0.76 -8.58 -8.40
CA ALA A 210 1.70 -8.46 -9.51
C ALA A 210 2.39 -9.79 -9.83
N LEU A 211 2.89 -10.51 -8.80
CA LEU A 211 3.50 -11.84 -8.98
C LEU A 211 2.54 -12.85 -9.60
N ARG A 212 1.28 -12.88 -9.14
CA ARG A 212 0.25 -13.74 -9.74
C ARG A 212 -0.02 -13.40 -11.20
N ASN A 213 0.02 -12.11 -11.56
CA ASN A 213 -0.15 -11.67 -12.93
C ASN A 213 1.05 -12.06 -13.80
N LEU A 214 2.27 -11.84 -13.31
CA LEU A 214 3.51 -12.27 -13.96
C LEU A 214 3.51 -13.79 -14.24
N GLY A 215 3.13 -14.61 -13.26
CA GLY A 215 3.04 -16.06 -13.44
C GLY A 215 2.05 -16.46 -14.54
N ARG A 216 0.92 -15.75 -14.69
CA ARG A 216 -0.02 -15.98 -15.80
C ARG A 216 0.57 -15.60 -17.15
N LEU A 217 1.28 -14.47 -17.23
CA LEU A 217 1.92 -14.01 -18.46
C LEU A 217 3.00 -14.99 -18.92
N LEU A 218 3.83 -15.47 -18.01
CA LEU A 218 4.87 -16.47 -18.31
C LEU A 218 4.26 -17.79 -18.79
N LYS A 219 3.19 -18.27 -18.13
CA LYS A 219 2.48 -19.49 -18.54
C LYS A 219 1.90 -19.36 -19.95
N ARG A 220 1.29 -18.21 -20.27
CA ARG A 220 0.73 -17.94 -21.60
C ARG A 220 1.82 -17.94 -22.67
N LYS A 221 2.94 -17.25 -22.42
CA LYS A 221 4.07 -17.20 -23.36
C LYS A 221 4.66 -18.58 -23.61
N HIS A 222 4.76 -19.41 -22.57
CA HIS A 222 5.21 -20.80 -22.72
C HIS A 222 4.27 -21.65 -23.58
N SER A 223 2.94 -21.51 -23.42
CA SER A 223 1.98 -22.21 -24.28
C SER A 223 2.04 -21.76 -25.74
N GLU A 224 2.20 -20.45 -25.98
CA GLU A 224 2.32 -19.89 -27.33
C GLU A 224 3.59 -20.39 -28.02
N ASN A 225 4.72 -20.40 -27.30
CA ASN A 225 5.98 -20.94 -27.82
C ASN A 225 5.89 -22.45 -28.11
N SER A 226 5.26 -23.22 -27.22
CA SER A 226 5.10 -24.68 -27.41
C SER A 226 4.20 -24.99 -28.62
N ALA A 227 3.13 -24.22 -28.81
CA ALA A 227 2.27 -24.35 -29.99
C ALA A 227 3.01 -23.98 -31.28
N ALA A 228 3.80 -22.90 -31.27
CA ALA A 228 4.61 -22.49 -32.42
C ALA A 228 5.66 -23.56 -32.79
N SER A 229 6.32 -24.17 -31.79
CA SER A 229 7.27 -25.26 -32.02
C SER A 229 6.60 -26.53 -32.58
N ALA A 230 5.39 -26.86 -32.11
CA ALA A 230 4.63 -28.00 -32.62
C ALA A 230 4.20 -27.80 -34.08
N VAL A 231 3.74 -26.59 -34.45
CA VAL A 231 3.39 -26.26 -35.84
C VAL A 231 4.62 -26.29 -36.76
N ALA A 232 5.78 -25.80 -36.28
CA ALA A 232 7.02 -25.88 -37.03
C ALA A 232 7.49 -27.33 -37.25
N ALA A 233 7.30 -28.21 -36.27
CA ALA A 233 7.63 -29.63 -36.38
C ALA A 233 6.70 -30.37 -37.36
N ASP A 234 5.39 -30.06 -37.34
CA ASP A 234 4.41 -30.67 -38.25
C ASP A 234 4.64 -30.23 -39.71
N ALA A 235 4.96 -28.95 -39.94
CA ALA A 235 5.36 -28.44 -41.26
C ALA A 235 6.64 -29.10 -41.80
N ALA A 236 7.57 -29.49 -40.92
CA ALA A 236 8.78 -30.22 -41.30
C ALA A 236 8.53 -31.70 -41.60
N HIS A 237 7.46 -32.31 -41.07
CA HIS A 237 7.07 -33.69 -41.38
C HIS A 237 6.17 -33.80 -42.62
N GLY A 238 5.34 -32.79 -42.91
CA GLY A 238 4.41 -32.77 -44.05
C GLY A 238 5.03 -32.61 -45.44
N THR A 239 6.35 -32.45 -45.56
CA THR A 239 7.04 -32.26 -46.86
C THR A 239 7.58 -33.57 -47.47
N THR A 240 7.24 -34.74 -46.90
CA THR A 240 7.64 -36.06 -47.43
C THR A 240 6.46 -36.89 -47.95
N THR A 241 5.59 -36.31 -48.76
CA THR A 241 4.76 -37.10 -49.69
C THR A 241 5.15 -36.76 -51.12
N SER A 242 6.20 -37.46 -51.59
CA SER A 242 6.53 -37.53 -53.01
C SER A 242 5.35 -38.15 -53.75
N PRO A 243 4.83 -37.55 -54.84
CA PRO A 243 3.88 -38.23 -55.69
C PRO A 243 4.66 -39.35 -56.40
N ASP A 244 4.37 -40.58 -56.01
CA ASP A 244 4.92 -41.78 -56.62
C ASP A 244 4.40 -41.84 -58.06
N THR A 245 5.26 -41.41 -59.00
CA THR A 245 5.05 -41.54 -60.44
C THR A 245 4.97 -43.03 -60.76
N LYS A 246 3.75 -43.54 -60.91
CA LYS A 246 3.52 -44.83 -61.56
C LYS A 246 3.90 -44.72 -63.03
N GLU A 247 5.12 -45.16 -63.35
CA GLU A 247 5.46 -45.66 -64.68
C GLU A 247 5.30 -47.18 -64.74
N THR A 248 4.96 -47.65 -65.94
CA THR A 248 4.84 -49.04 -66.44
C THR A 248 3.52 -49.75 -66.07
N GLU A 249 2.72 -50.30 -66.99
CA GLU A 249 2.90 -50.72 -68.39
C GLU A 249 1.82 -50.18 -69.34
#